data_AF-A0A317D2F2-F1
#
_entry.id   AF-A0A317D2F2-F1
#
_cell.length_a   1.000
_cell.length_b   1.000
_cell.length_c   1.000
_cell.angle_alpha   90.00
_cell.angle_beta   90.00
_cell.angle_gamma   90.00
#
_symmetry.space_group_name_H-M   'P 1'
#
loop_
_entity.id
_entity.type
_entity.pdbx_description
1 polymer ?
#
loop_
_entity_poly.entity_id
_entity_poly.type
_entity_poly.pdbx_seq_one_letter_code
_entity_poly.pdbx_strand_id
1 'polypeptide(L)'
;MRAVEPSTWVDGDPKPARELSPIGPYAGSDRRAAGALQVAVGPGRGGGRVTQDGTGQLDDQAFAEWLAERAGETLTALRAQRGFADPAALKDAGDRASHELMTTALARWRPADAVLSEEEADARRAWTAGEGPARLSADRVWIIDPLDGTREFSEAGRTDWAVHAALWQRSAGPDGGLVAGAVGMPARTTLDGGPLVLGNRCPTPPAVDGPPRIAVSRSRPPAFVGELVDLLDARAVPMGSAGVKVCAVVTGEVDAYVHAGGQYEWDSAAPVAVALGAGMHASRIDGSPLRYNRADPRLPDLLVCRPELAERLLDAIARTGVEMPASTVTGSAGKAFG
;
A
#
# COMPACT_ATOMS: atom_id res chain seq x y z
N MET A 1 17.99 -73.83 2.53
CA MET A 1 19.39 -73.54 2.16
C MET A 1 19.35 -72.81 0.82
N ARG A 2 20.10 -71.69 0.73
CA ARG A 2 20.23 -70.74 -0.40
C ARG A 2 19.25 -69.57 -0.44
N ALA A 3 19.83 -68.42 -0.06
CA ALA A 3 19.36 -67.07 -0.27
C ALA A 3 19.35 -66.73 -1.77
N VAL A 4 18.44 -65.83 -2.15
CA VAL A 4 18.40 -65.18 -3.46
C VAL A 4 18.54 -63.69 -3.20
N GLU A 5 19.63 -63.10 -3.68
CA GLU A 5 19.87 -61.66 -3.69
C GLU A 5 19.09 -60.98 -4.83
N PRO A 6 18.62 -59.74 -4.67
CA PRO A 6 18.14 -58.94 -5.77
C PRO A 6 19.26 -58.11 -6.42
N SER A 7 19.18 -58.13 -7.74
CA SER A 7 20.04 -57.53 -8.75
C SER A 7 20.17 -56.01 -8.71
N THR A 8 21.40 -55.59 -8.99
CA THR A 8 21.94 -54.31 -9.47
C THR A 8 20.98 -53.41 -10.28
N TRP A 9 20.80 -52.17 -9.80
CA TRP A 9 20.49 -51.00 -10.63
C TRP A 9 21.74 -50.11 -10.71
N VAL A 10 21.99 -49.58 -11.91
CA VAL A 10 23.16 -48.79 -12.29
C VAL A 10 22.90 -47.32 -11.92
N ASP A 11 23.78 -46.73 -11.12
CA ASP A 11 23.81 -45.30 -10.81
C ASP A 11 24.10 -44.50 -12.09
N GLY A 12 23.18 -43.59 -12.44
CA GLY A 12 23.44 -42.48 -13.35
C GLY A 12 23.58 -41.21 -12.51
N ASP A 13 24.72 -40.54 -12.63
CA ASP A 13 25.09 -39.33 -11.91
C ASP A 13 23.96 -38.27 -11.86
N PRO A 14 23.53 -37.81 -10.66
CA PRO A 14 22.75 -36.59 -10.55
C PRO A 14 23.64 -35.36 -10.81
N LYS A 15 23.23 -34.52 -11.76
CA LYS A 15 23.81 -33.18 -11.98
C LYS A 15 23.86 -32.40 -10.65
N PRO A 16 24.96 -31.71 -10.31
CA PRO A 16 25.03 -30.95 -9.07
C PRO A 16 24.02 -29.79 -9.10
N ALA A 17 23.18 -29.73 -8.07
CA ALA A 17 22.42 -28.55 -7.72
C ALA A 17 23.42 -27.39 -7.46
N ARG A 18 23.18 -26.24 -8.10
CA ARG A 18 23.90 -25.01 -7.75
C ARG A 18 23.48 -24.61 -6.33
N GLU A 19 24.35 -24.85 -5.36
CA GLU A 19 24.27 -24.23 -4.04
C GLU A 19 24.30 -22.70 -4.23
N LEU A 20 23.18 -22.05 -3.91
CA LEU A 20 23.16 -20.62 -3.67
C LEU A 20 23.96 -20.37 -2.40
N SER A 21 25.09 -19.68 -2.53
CA SER A 21 25.93 -19.34 -1.39
C SER A 21 25.14 -18.53 -0.35
N PRO A 22 25.34 -18.78 0.96
CA PRO A 22 24.74 -17.96 1.99
C PRO A 22 25.29 -16.53 1.89
N ILE A 23 24.38 -15.57 1.74
CA ILE A 23 24.69 -14.14 1.78
C ILE A 23 25.28 -13.85 3.17
N GLY A 24 26.59 -13.60 3.21
CA GLY A 24 27.32 -13.30 4.44
C GLY A 24 26.84 -12.01 5.11
N PRO A 25 27.19 -11.79 6.39
CA PRO A 25 26.72 -10.65 7.16
C PRO A 25 27.24 -9.35 6.54
N TYR A 26 26.32 -8.42 6.29
CA TYR A 26 26.60 -7.04 5.87
C TYR A 26 27.50 -6.36 6.90
N ALA A 27 28.81 -6.41 6.70
CA ALA A 27 29.80 -5.64 7.43
C ALA A 27 30.27 -4.49 6.51
N GLY A 28 29.62 -3.34 6.67
CA GLY A 28 29.88 -2.14 5.89
C GLY A 28 29.09 -0.98 6.46
N SER A 29 29.37 -0.62 7.72
CA SER A 29 28.85 0.59 8.34
C SER A 29 29.58 1.80 7.76
N ASP A 30 29.16 2.26 6.59
CA ASP A 30 29.53 3.58 6.11
C ASP A 30 28.59 4.60 6.78
N ARG A 31 29.05 5.21 7.88
CA ARG A 31 28.31 6.21 8.66
C ARG A 31 28.25 7.56 7.96
N ARG A 32 27.86 7.58 6.68
CA ARG A 32 27.57 8.79 5.90
C ARG A 32 26.42 8.55 4.92
N ALA A 33 25.26 8.12 5.42
CA ALA A 33 24.00 8.16 4.66
C ALA A 33 22.75 8.19 5.55
N ALA A 34 22.85 8.63 6.81
CA ALA A 34 21.67 9.05 7.59
C ALA A 34 21.41 10.53 7.30
N GLY A 35 21.09 10.85 6.03
CA GLY A 35 20.61 12.18 5.66
C GLY A 35 19.18 12.32 6.17
N ALA A 36 18.94 13.27 7.07
CA ALA A 36 17.60 13.70 7.43
C ALA A 36 16.81 13.97 6.14
N LEU A 37 15.65 13.31 6.01
CA LEU A 37 14.75 13.43 4.87
C LEU A 37 14.32 14.91 4.77
N GLN A 38 14.80 15.62 3.76
CA GLN A 38 14.37 16.98 3.47
C GLN A 38 13.13 16.94 2.57
N VAL A 39 11.96 16.75 3.16
CA VAL A 39 10.70 17.01 2.46
C VAL A 39 10.33 18.46 2.76
N ALA A 40 10.47 19.34 1.79
CA ALA A 40 9.88 20.66 1.83
C ALA A 40 8.36 20.53 1.66
N VAL A 41 7.67 20.07 2.70
CA VAL A 41 6.23 20.28 2.82
C VAL A 41 6.09 21.77 3.13
N GLY A 42 5.36 22.51 2.28
CA GLY A 42 5.07 23.92 2.52
C GLY A 42 4.48 24.12 3.93
N PRO A 43 4.62 25.32 4.52
CA PRO A 43 4.42 25.52 5.96
C PRO A 43 3.09 24.96 6.42
N GLY A 44 3.17 23.84 7.15
CA GLY A 44 2.07 23.31 7.95
C GLY A 44 1.67 24.39 8.92
N ARG A 45 0.50 25.00 8.69
CA ARG A 45 -0.09 25.90 9.68
C ARG A 45 -0.49 25.06 10.88
N GLY A 46 0.33 25.14 11.92
CA GLY A 46 -0.02 24.67 13.25
C GLY A 46 -1.34 25.27 13.74
N GLY A 47 -2.08 24.48 14.52
CA GLY A 47 -3.10 24.96 15.45
C GLY A 47 -4.12 25.93 14.86
N GLY A 48 -4.79 25.56 13.77
CA GLY A 48 -5.87 26.34 13.18
C GLY A 48 -7.10 25.47 12.92
N ARG A 49 -8.16 25.72 13.69
CA ARG A 49 -9.53 25.20 13.54
C ARG A 49 -9.85 24.89 12.06
N VAL A 50 -9.89 23.61 11.70
CA VAL A 50 -10.16 23.20 10.33
C VAL A 50 -11.66 23.24 10.10
N THR A 51 -12.12 24.20 9.31
CA THR A 51 -13.46 24.23 8.71
C THR A 51 -13.33 24.98 7.38
N GLN A 52 -13.54 24.31 6.24
CA GLN A 52 -13.48 24.96 4.93
C GLN A 52 -14.66 24.62 4.00
N ASP A 53 -15.79 24.20 4.57
CA ASP A 53 -17.05 24.01 3.83
C ASP A 53 -18.16 25.00 4.26
N GLY A 54 -17.85 25.95 5.14
CA GLY A 54 -18.81 26.92 5.67
C GLY A 54 -19.88 26.32 6.60
N THR A 55 -19.89 25.00 6.85
CA THR A 55 -20.84 24.32 7.74
C THR A 55 -20.26 24.05 9.12
N GLY A 56 -18.95 24.21 9.29
CA GLY A 56 -18.24 23.90 10.52
C GLY A 56 -17.73 22.46 10.58
N GLN A 57 -17.81 21.71 9.48
CA GLN A 57 -17.34 20.35 9.36
C GLN A 57 -15.96 20.33 8.66
N LEU A 58 -15.09 19.39 9.07
CA LEU A 58 -13.88 19.09 8.32
C LEU A 58 -14.28 18.68 6.90
N ASP A 59 -13.66 19.23 5.86
CA ASP A 59 -13.81 18.66 4.53
C ASP A 59 -13.26 17.22 4.51
N ASP A 60 -13.66 16.41 3.54
CA ASP A 60 -13.31 14.98 3.55
C ASP A 60 -11.80 14.72 3.45
N GLN A 61 -11.05 15.58 2.75
CA GLN A 61 -9.60 15.45 2.66
C GLN A 61 -8.94 15.78 3.99
N ALA A 62 -9.32 16.90 4.60
CA ALA A 62 -8.82 17.30 5.89
C ALA A 62 -9.22 16.30 7.00
N PHE A 63 -10.40 15.68 6.89
CA PHE A 63 -10.82 14.61 7.78
C PHE A 63 -9.96 13.35 7.61
N ALA A 64 -9.63 12.96 6.38
CA ALA A 64 -8.74 11.82 6.11
C ALA A 64 -7.35 12.03 6.73
N GLU A 65 -6.76 13.21 6.56
CA GLU A 65 -5.46 13.59 7.13
C GLU A 65 -5.52 13.56 8.67
N TRP A 66 -6.54 14.20 9.26
CA TRP A 66 -6.74 14.19 10.71
C TRP A 66 -6.92 12.78 11.25
N LEU A 67 -7.68 11.93 10.57
CA LEU A 67 -7.94 10.56 11.00
C LEU A 67 -6.66 9.72 11.02
N ALA A 68 -5.88 9.78 9.93
CA ALA A 68 -4.60 9.09 9.82
C ALA A 68 -3.58 9.59 10.87
N GLU A 69 -3.55 10.90 11.13
CA GLU A 69 -2.70 11.51 12.17
C GLU A 69 -3.04 10.97 13.57
N ARG A 70 -4.32 11.02 13.97
CA ARG A 70 -4.77 10.58 15.31
C ARG A 70 -4.56 9.08 15.54
N ALA A 71 -4.80 8.27 14.51
CA ALA A 71 -4.50 6.84 14.55
C ALA A 71 -2.98 6.59 14.70
N GLY A 72 -2.15 7.32 13.95
CA GLY A 72 -0.70 7.24 14.04
C GLY A 72 -0.13 7.65 15.41
N GLU A 73 -0.70 8.68 16.05
CA GLU A 73 -0.37 9.08 17.42
C GLU A 73 -0.70 7.97 18.43
N THR A 74 -1.88 7.34 18.28
CA THR A 74 -2.33 6.24 19.14
C THR A 74 -1.39 5.05 19.04
N LEU A 75 -1.01 4.67 17.81
CA LEU A 75 -0.05 3.60 17.54
C LEU A 75 1.34 3.91 18.13
N THR A 76 1.80 5.16 18.02
CA THR A 76 3.11 5.57 18.55
C THR A 76 3.12 5.57 20.08
N ALA A 77 2.06 6.06 20.72
CA ALA A 77 1.88 5.99 22.16
C ALA A 77 1.84 4.53 22.66
N LEU A 78 1.17 3.65 21.91
CA LEU A 78 1.12 2.22 22.23
C LEU A 78 2.50 1.55 22.15
N ARG A 79 3.30 1.82 21.10
CA ARG A 79 4.68 1.33 21.00
C ARG A 79 5.53 1.79 22.19
N ALA A 80 5.42 3.07 22.55
CA ALA A 80 6.15 3.64 23.67
C ALA A 80 5.74 3.01 25.01
N GLN A 81 4.45 2.72 25.20
CA GLN A 81 3.92 2.12 26.42
C GLN A 81 4.29 0.63 26.56
N ARG A 82 4.18 -0.14 25.50
CA ARG A 82 4.32 -1.62 25.56
C ARG A 82 5.72 -2.11 25.27
N GLY A 83 6.53 -1.33 24.55
CA GLY A 83 7.82 -1.79 24.06
C GLY A 83 7.68 -2.97 23.09
N PHE A 84 8.78 -3.69 22.86
CA PHE A 84 8.91 -4.69 21.78
C PHE A 84 9.16 -6.12 22.28
N ALA A 85 8.89 -6.38 23.57
CA ALA A 85 9.19 -7.69 24.18
C ALA A 85 8.28 -8.81 23.65
N ASP A 86 7.04 -8.48 23.29
CA ASP A 86 6.07 -9.40 22.68
C ASP A 86 5.54 -8.79 21.38
N PRO A 87 6.19 -9.06 20.23
CA PRO A 87 5.78 -8.50 18.94
C PRO A 87 4.36 -8.92 18.53
N ALA A 88 3.92 -10.13 18.88
CA ALA A 88 2.59 -10.60 18.55
C ALA A 88 1.52 -9.85 19.34
N ALA A 89 1.70 -9.71 20.67
CA ALA A 89 0.77 -8.92 21.46
C ALA A 89 0.77 -7.43 21.08
N LEU A 90 1.93 -6.88 20.70
CA LEU A 90 2.04 -5.49 20.27
C LEU A 90 1.26 -5.24 18.99
N LYS A 91 1.43 -6.11 17.97
CA LYS A 91 0.79 -5.93 16.68
C LYS A 91 -0.74 -6.05 16.79
N ASP A 92 -1.24 -7.08 17.49
CA ASP A 92 -2.68 -7.30 17.70
C ASP A 92 -3.32 -6.15 18.51
N ALA A 93 -2.58 -5.56 19.46
CA ALA A 93 -3.03 -4.39 20.18
C ALA A 93 -3.02 -3.11 19.32
N GLY A 94 -2.06 -2.99 18.39
CA GLY A 94 -1.95 -1.88 17.45
C GLY A 94 -3.10 -1.85 16.45
N ASP A 95 -3.32 -2.96 15.76
CA ASP A 95 -4.43 -3.14 14.79
C ASP A 95 -5.76 -2.76 15.46
N ARG A 96 -6.04 -3.36 16.63
CA ARG A 96 -7.28 -3.12 17.38
C ARG A 96 -7.43 -1.67 17.85
N ALA A 97 -6.41 -1.09 18.48
CA ALA A 97 -6.50 0.27 19.03
C ALA A 97 -6.72 1.32 17.93
N SER A 98 -6.02 1.16 16.79
CA SER A 98 -6.18 2.04 15.65
C SER A 98 -7.56 1.86 15.00
N HIS A 99 -8.01 0.61 14.83
CA HIS A 99 -9.32 0.31 14.27
C HIS A 99 -10.46 0.91 15.12
N GLU A 100 -10.43 0.70 16.45
CA GLU A 100 -11.41 1.23 17.38
C GLU A 100 -11.47 2.76 17.32
N LEU A 101 -10.31 3.43 17.27
CA LEU A 101 -10.25 4.89 17.12
C LEU A 101 -10.88 5.34 15.81
N MET A 102 -10.45 4.74 14.70
CA MET A 102 -10.86 5.19 13.37
C MET A 102 -12.36 4.97 13.14
N THR A 103 -12.87 3.80 13.48
CA THR A 103 -14.30 3.48 13.36
C THR A 103 -15.17 4.32 14.29
N THR A 104 -14.73 4.58 15.53
CA THR A 104 -15.43 5.49 16.45
C THR A 104 -15.50 6.91 15.89
N ALA A 105 -14.39 7.40 15.32
CA ALA A 105 -14.36 8.73 14.71
C ALA A 105 -15.25 8.80 13.46
N LEU A 106 -15.22 7.79 12.60
CA LEU A 106 -16.08 7.69 11.42
C LEU A 106 -17.56 7.66 11.81
N ALA A 107 -17.94 6.82 12.77
CA ALA A 107 -19.32 6.77 13.26
C ALA A 107 -19.79 8.10 13.87
N ARG A 108 -18.89 8.87 14.50
CA ARG A 108 -19.20 10.17 15.08
C ARG A 108 -19.33 11.28 14.03
N TRP A 109 -18.39 11.36 13.09
CA TRP A 109 -18.23 12.52 12.20
C TRP A 109 -18.73 12.28 10.78
N ARG A 110 -18.95 11.02 10.40
CA ARG A 110 -19.46 10.57 9.09
C ARG A 110 -20.49 9.43 9.26
N PRO A 111 -21.53 9.59 10.10
CA PRO A 111 -22.48 8.51 10.42
C PRO A 111 -23.27 7.96 9.22
N ALA A 112 -23.33 8.71 8.12
CA ALA A 112 -24.03 8.30 6.89
C ALA A 112 -23.14 7.55 5.89
N ASP A 113 -21.81 7.62 6.05
CA ASP A 113 -20.87 6.96 5.15
C ASP A 113 -20.66 5.51 5.62
N ALA A 114 -20.55 4.56 4.68
CA ALA A 114 -20.18 3.20 5.03
C ALA A 114 -18.66 3.08 5.26
N VAL A 115 -18.24 1.99 5.89
CA VAL A 115 -16.82 1.71 6.16
C VAL A 115 -16.46 0.33 5.60
N LEU A 116 -15.25 0.22 5.07
CA LEU A 116 -14.53 -1.02 4.80
C LEU A 116 -13.19 -0.92 5.53
N SER A 117 -13.02 -1.70 6.59
CA SER A 117 -11.77 -1.75 7.37
C SER A 117 -11.15 -3.13 7.28
N GLU A 118 -9.81 -3.21 7.20
CA GLU A 118 -9.09 -4.50 7.25
C GLU A 118 -9.52 -5.39 8.44
N GLU A 119 -9.68 -4.76 9.60
CA GLU A 119 -9.98 -5.40 10.88
C GLU A 119 -11.45 -5.83 11.06
N GLU A 120 -12.31 -5.63 10.07
CA GLU A 120 -13.67 -6.19 10.10
C GLU A 120 -13.66 -7.69 9.79
N ALA A 121 -14.50 -8.46 10.50
CA ALA A 121 -14.52 -9.93 10.39
C ALA A 121 -14.73 -10.45 8.95
N ASP A 122 -15.57 -9.76 8.18
CA ASP A 122 -15.91 -10.12 6.80
C ASP A 122 -15.16 -9.26 5.76
N ALA A 123 -14.15 -8.47 6.17
CA ALA A 123 -13.45 -7.54 5.29
C ALA A 123 -12.85 -8.23 4.06
N ARG A 124 -12.37 -9.46 4.21
CA ARG A 124 -11.70 -10.25 3.15
C ARG A 124 -12.66 -11.12 2.34
N ARG A 125 -13.97 -11.09 2.63
CA ARG A 125 -14.96 -11.94 1.96
C ARG A 125 -15.28 -11.40 0.56
N ALA A 126 -15.26 -12.30 -0.43
CA ALA A 126 -15.83 -12.04 -1.75
C ALA A 126 -17.35 -12.30 -1.73
N TRP A 127 -18.12 -11.28 -2.09
CA TRP A 127 -19.58 -11.33 -2.11
C TRP A 127 -20.13 -11.60 -3.52
N THR A 128 -21.26 -12.30 -3.58
CA THR A 128 -22.02 -12.55 -4.82
C THR A 128 -22.97 -11.40 -5.11
N ALA A 129 -23.41 -11.26 -6.36
CA ALA A 129 -24.34 -10.20 -6.73
C ALA A 129 -25.68 -10.32 -5.97
N GLY A 130 -26.11 -9.22 -5.35
CA GLY A 130 -27.36 -9.17 -4.56
C GLY A 130 -27.21 -9.55 -3.09
N GLU A 131 -26.04 -10.03 -2.68
CA GLU A 131 -25.66 -10.24 -1.28
C GLU A 131 -24.50 -9.29 -0.95
N GLY A 132 -24.41 -8.82 0.29
CA GLY A 132 -23.22 -8.10 0.73
C GLY A 132 -23.42 -7.05 1.79
N PRO A 133 -22.31 -6.49 2.28
CA PRO A 133 -22.32 -5.44 3.29
C PRO A 133 -22.95 -4.16 2.74
N ALA A 134 -23.45 -3.33 3.64
CA ALA A 134 -24.10 -2.05 3.30
C ALA A 134 -23.23 -1.13 2.42
N ARG A 135 -21.90 -1.27 2.45
CA ARG A 135 -20.99 -0.50 1.59
C ARG A 135 -21.23 -0.67 0.08
N LEU A 136 -21.74 -1.83 -0.37
CA LEU A 136 -21.93 -2.07 -1.80
C LEU A 136 -23.08 -1.25 -2.40
N SER A 137 -24.08 -0.90 -1.58
CA SER A 137 -25.18 -0.01 -1.96
C SER A 137 -24.95 1.46 -1.56
N ALA A 138 -23.98 1.74 -0.69
CA ALA A 138 -23.66 3.09 -0.25
C ALA A 138 -23.07 3.96 -1.38
N ASP A 139 -23.30 5.26 -1.33
CA ASP A 139 -22.71 6.23 -2.26
C ASP A 139 -21.33 6.71 -1.84
N ARG A 140 -21.00 6.54 -0.56
CA ARG A 140 -19.76 6.99 0.07
C ARG A 140 -19.25 5.90 1.01
N VAL A 141 -17.98 5.52 0.81
CA VAL A 141 -17.34 4.43 1.56
C VAL A 141 -15.95 4.85 1.99
N TRP A 142 -15.72 4.86 3.29
CA TRP A 142 -14.37 4.98 3.86
C TRP A 142 -13.68 3.64 3.78
N ILE A 143 -12.56 3.58 3.08
CA ILE A 143 -11.71 2.39 2.97
C ILE A 143 -10.48 2.67 3.81
N ILE A 144 -10.29 1.90 4.89
CA ILE A 144 -9.27 2.15 5.90
C ILE A 144 -8.40 0.92 6.15
N ASP A 145 -7.12 1.19 6.34
CA ASP A 145 -6.15 0.25 6.91
C ASP A 145 -5.67 0.85 8.23
N PRO A 146 -6.14 0.33 9.37
CA PRO A 146 -5.75 0.87 10.67
C PRO A 146 -4.25 0.75 10.96
N LEU A 147 -3.54 -0.21 10.36
CA LEU A 147 -2.11 -0.41 10.54
C LEU A 147 -1.51 -1.21 9.37
N ASP A 148 -1.09 -0.52 8.32
CA ASP A 148 -0.35 -1.15 7.21
C ASP A 148 1.11 -1.38 7.64
N GLY A 149 1.60 -2.59 7.46
CA GLY A 149 2.92 -2.99 7.96
C GLY A 149 2.92 -3.38 9.44
N THR A 150 1.87 -4.06 9.91
CA THR A 150 1.73 -4.68 11.25
C THR A 150 3.01 -5.40 11.73
N ARG A 151 3.73 -6.08 10.81
CA ARG A 151 5.02 -6.70 11.11
C ARG A 151 6.07 -5.65 11.46
N GLU A 152 6.30 -4.68 10.59
CA GLU A 152 7.25 -3.59 10.79
C GLU A 152 6.94 -2.79 12.06
N PHE A 153 5.67 -2.54 12.35
CA PHE A 153 5.24 -1.86 13.58
C PHE A 153 5.74 -2.57 14.85
N SER A 154 5.69 -3.90 14.85
CA SER A 154 6.11 -4.75 15.97
C SER A 154 7.63 -4.94 16.11
N GLU A 155 8.42 -4.46 15.14
CA GLU A 155 9.87 -4.56 15.13
C GLU A 155 10.50 -3.25 15.67
N ALA A 156 11.47 -3.38 16.58
CA ALA A 156 12.15 -2.22 17.17
C ALA A 156 12.96 -1.44 16.11
N GLY A 157 12.92 -0.11 16.16
CA GLY A 157 13.69 0.77 15.27
C GLY A 157 13.14 0.91 13.85
N ARG A 158 12.04 0.21 13.50
CA ARG A 158 11.38 0.35 12.19
C ARG A 158 10.52 1.60 12.09
N THR A 159 10.52 2.16 10.88
CA THR A 159 9.80 3.38 10.49
C THR A 159 8.96 3.22 9.22
N ASP A 160 8.85 1.99 8.70
CA ASP A 160 8.17 1.66 7.45
C ASP A 160 6.86 0.90 7.68
N TRP A 161 5.97 1.54 8.43
CA TRP A 161 4.57 1.19 8.68
C TRP A 161 3.71 2.45 8.58
N ALA A 162 2.41 2.30 8.32
CA ALA A 162 1.52 3.41 8.01
C ALA A 162 0.10 3.21 8.54
N VAL A 163 -0.73 4.25 8.40
CA VAL A 163 -2.18 4.22 8.54
C VAL A 163 -2.80 4.75 7.26
N HIS A 164 -3.83 4.08 6.74
CA HIS A 164 -4.53 4.50 5.52
C HIS A 164 -5.95 4.96 5.83
N ALA A 165 -6.32 6.14 5.33
CA ALA A 165 -7.70 6.58 5.31
C ALA A 165 -8.04 7.12 3.92
N ALA A 166 -9.01 6.49 3.23
CA ALA A 166 -9.48 6.95 1.94
C ALA A 166 -11.00 7.02 1.90
N LEU A 167 -11.52 7.96 1.12
CA LEU A 167 -12.93 8.05 0.80
C LEU A 167 -13.15 7.75 -0.69
N TRP A 168 -13.92 6.69 -0.94
CA TRP A 168 -14.49 6.39 -2.24
C TRP A 168 -15.89 6.99 -2.35
N GLN A 169 -16.23 7.51 -3.53
CA GLN A 169 -17.55 8.06 -3.83
C GLN A 169 -18.07 7.57 -5.20
N ARG A 170 -19.32 7.10 -5.22
CA ARG A 170 -19.98 6.55 -6.42
C ARG A 170 -20.08 7.57 -7.55
N SER A 171 -20.32 8.84 -7.23
CA SER A 171 -20.52 9.89 -8.22
C SER A 171 -19.22 10.37 -8.89
N ALA A 172 -18.05 9.91 -8.44
CA ALA A 172 -16.76 10.39 -8.94
C ALA A 172 -16.31 9.75 -10.28
N GLY A 173 -17.15 8.90 -10.88
CA GLY A 173 -16.92 8.31 -12.19
C GLY A 173 -17.91 7.18 -12.50
N PRO A 174 -17.83 6.56 -13.69
CA PRO A 174 -18.71 5.44 -14.06
C PRO A 174 -18.66 4.25 -13.09
N ASP A 175 -17.50 4.03 -12.48
CA ASP A 175 -17.26 2.98 -11.48
C ASP A 175 -17.03 3.56 -10.06
N GLY A 176 -17.40 4.84 -9.86
CA GLY A 176 -16.96 5.64 -8.71
C GLY A 176 -15.46 5.95 -8.72
N GLY A 177 -14.99 6.62 -7.67
CA GLY A 177 -13.59 7.05 -7.57
C GLY A 177 -13.21 7.51 -6.17
N LEU A 178 -11.90 7.56 -5.91
CA LEU A 178 -11.34 8.07 -4.66
C LEU A 178 -11.34 9.61 -4.70
N VAL A 179 -12.01 10.24 -3.74
CA VAL A 179 -12.18 11.71 -3.68
C VAL A 179 -11.38 12.36 -2.56
N ALA A 180 -10.99 11.59 -1.55
CA ALA A 180 -10.09 11.99 -0.49
C ALA A 180 -9.21 10.82 -0.07
N GLY A 181 -8.01 11.11 0.41
CA GLY A 181 -7.15 10.10 1.00
C GLY A 181 -5.92 10.66 1.69
N ALA A 182 -5.47 9.95 2.72
CA ALA A 182 -4.28 10.27 3.48
C ALA A 182 -3.54 9.01 3.94
N VAL A 183 -2.21 9.10 3.95
CA VAL A 183 -1.32 8.09 4.50
C VAL A 183 -0.54 8.72 5.65
N GLY A 184 -0.78 8.22 6.87
CA GLY A 184 -0.03 8.61 8.06
C GLY A 184 1.18 7.71 8.25
N MET A 185 2.39 8.28 8.32
CA MET A 185 3.66 7.59 8.59
C MET A 185 4.27 8.13 9.87
N PRO A 186 3.70 7.84 11.05
CA PRO A 186 4.04 8.52 12.30
C PRO A 186 5.46 8.25 12.82
N ALA A 187 6.11 7.19 12.35
CA ALA A 187 7.52 6.91 12.65
C ALA A 187 8.50 7.63 11.71
N ARG A 188 8.00 8.42 10.76
CA ARG A 188 8.77 9.33 9.91
C ARG A 188 8.43 10.76 10.32
N THR A 189 9.41 11.64 10.31
CA THR A 189 9.26 13.02 10.77
C THR A 189 9.31 14.02 9.63
N THR A 190 8.48 15.05 9.73
CA THR A 190 8.60 16.28 8.94
C THR A 190 9.77 17.15 9.43
N LEU A 191 10.07 18.23 8.71
CA LEU A 191 11.15 19.17 9.08
C LEU A 191 10.91 19.90 10.41
N ASP A 192 9.65 20.11 10.78
CA ASP A 192 9.21 20.67 12.05
C ASP A 192 9.10 19.62 13.17
N GLY A 193 9.49 18.37 12.90
CA GLY A 193 9.58 17.29 13.89
C GLY A 193 8.26 16.60 14.23
N GLY A 194 7.18 16.93 13.53
CA GLY A 194 5.88 16.25 13.64
C GLY A 194 5.84 14.93 12.85
N PRO A 195 4.81 14.10 13.07
CA PRO A 195 4.59 12.90 12.27
C PRO A 195 4.29 13.27 10.82
N LEU A 196 4.82 12.50 9.87
CA LEU A 196 4.56 12.72 8.45
C LEU A 196 3.17 12.19 8.07
N VAL A 197 2.32 13.05 7.53
CA VAL A 197 1.05 12.69 6.89
C VAL A 197 1.05 13.25 5.48
N LEU A 198 0.80 12.40 4.49
CA LEU A 198 0.65 12.82 3.09
C LEU A 198 -0.82 12.72 2.69
N GLY A 199 -1.36 13.80 2.12
CA GLY A 199 -2.72 13.87 1.59
C GLY A 199 -2.75 13.92 0.05
N ASN A 200 -3.94 13.98 -0.54
CA ASN A 200 -4.12 14.04 -1.99
C ASN A 200 -3.85 15.43 -2.61
N ARG A 201 -3.25 16.36 -1.85
CA ARG A 201 -2.84 17.69 -2.31
C ARG A 201 -1.32 17.91 -2.19
N CYS A 202 -0.55 16.83 -2.25
CA CYS A 202 0.91 16.90 -2.24
C CYS A 202 1.47 17.41 -3.58
N PRO A 203 2.58 18.18 -3.57
CA PRO A 203 3.23 18.59 -4.80
C PRO A 203 3.89 17.40 -5.50
N THR A 204 3.97 17.48 -6.83
CA THR A 204 4.75 16.53 -7.64
C THR A 204 6.24 16.70 -7.32
N PRO A 205 6.98 15.64 -6.97
CA PRO A 205 8.43 15.68 -6.77
C PRO A 205 9.14 16.01 -8.10
N PRO A 206 10.31 16.67 -8.05
CA PRO A 206 11.11 16.90 -9.24
C PRO A 206 11.63 15.57 -9.82
N ALA A 207 11.80 15.55 -11.15
CA ALA A 207 12.45 14.43 -11.82
C ALA A 207 13.91 14.29 -11.36
N VAL A 208 14.36 13.05 -11.16
CA VAL A 208 15.75 12.71 -10.85
C VAL A 208 16.31 11.87 -11.99
N ASP A 209 17.53 12.20 -12.40
CA ASP A 209 18.28 11.47 -13.43
C ASP A 209 18.90 10.18 -12.88
N GLY A 210 19.08 9.20 -13.78
CA GLY A 210 19.78 7.94 -13.50
C GLY A 210 18.88 6.70 -13.55
N PRO A 211 19.43 5.53 -13.16
CA PRO A 211 18.70 4.28 -13.04
C PRO A 211 17.41 4.41 -12.21
N PRO A 212 16.25 3.92 -12.70
CA PRO A 212 15.03 3.91 -11.91
C PRO A 212 15.20 3.14 -10.60
N ARG A 213 14.72 3.69 -9.49
CA ARG A 213 14.65 3.01 -8.19
C ARG A 213 13.25 2.42 -8.03
N ILE A 214 13.14 1.12 -7.84
CA ILE A 214 11.86 0.41 -7.71
C ILE A 214 11.73 -0.08 -6.27
N ALA A 215 10.75 0.46 -5.55
CA ALA A 215 10.38 -0.05 -4.24
C ALA A 215 9.78 -1.46 -4.36
N VAL A 216 10.24 -2.38 -3.51
CA VAL A 216 9.81 -3.78 -3.53
C VAL A 216 9.51 -4.25 -2.11
N SER A 217 8.54 -5.17 -1.96
CA SER A 217 8.23 -5.77 -0.67
C SER A 217 9.43 -6.57 -0.14
N ARG A 218 9.80 -6.33 1.13
CA ARG A 218 10.89 -7.09 1.78
C ARG A 218 10.52 -8.53 2.09
N SER A 219 9.24 -8.76 2.40
CA SER A 219 8.77 -10.08 2.85
C SER A 219 8.27 -10.93 1.69
N ARG A 220 7.70 -10.31 0.66
CA ARG A 220 7.04 -10.99 -0.45
C ARG A 220 7.26 -10.20 -1.75
N PRO A 221 8.50 -10.09 -2.26
CA PRO A 221 8.74 -9.47 -3.55
C PRO A 221 8.05 -10.32 -4.65
N PRO A 222 7.37 -9.71 -5.63
CA PRO A 222 6.80 -10.44 -6.76
C PRO A 222 7.89 -11.20 -7.54
N ALA A 223 7.57 -12.40 -8.03
CA ALA A 223 8.53 -13.29 -8.68
C ALA A 223 9.24 -12.65 -9.89
N PHE A 224 8.53 -11.79 -10.63
CA PHE A 224 9.06 -11.13 -11.83
C PHE A 224 9.93 -9.90 -11.55
N VAL A 225 10.03 -9.44 -10.29
CA VAL A 225 10.74 -8.18 -9.98
C VAL A 225 12.22 -8.24 -10.33
N GLY A 226 12.88 -9.39 -10.17
CA GLY A 226 14.29 -9.53 -10.55
C GLY A 226 14.50 -9.29 -12.05
N GLU A 227 13.68 -9.92 -12.88
CA GLU A 227 13.70 -9.73 -14.33
C GLU A 227 13.33 -8.30 -14.73
N LEU A 228 12.34 -7.68 -14.06
CA LEU A 228 11.96 -6.28 -14.30
C LEU A 228 13.14 -5.33 -14.01
N VAL A 229 13.85 -5.57 -12.91
CA VAL A 229 15.01 -4.78 -12.50
C VAL A 229 16.12 -4.88 -13.55
N ASP A 230 16.39 -6.09 -14.05
CA ASP A 230 17.39 -6.33 -15.09
C ASP A 230 17.00 -5.69 -16.44
N LEU A 231 15.74 -5.80 -16.86
CA LEU A 231 15.23 -5.23 -18.11
C LEU A 231 15.32 -3.69 -18.15
N LEU A 232 15.25 -3.05 -16.97
CA LEU A 232 15.21 -1.60 -16.85
C LEU A 232 16.55 -0.97 -16.44
N ASP A 233 17.57 -1.79 -16.15
CA ASP A 233 18.78 -1.37 -15.45
C ASP A 233 18.42 -0.55 -14.20
N ALA A 234 17.50 -1.10 -13.40
CA ALA A 234 16.93 -0.42 -12.24
C ALA A 234 17.63 -0.84 -10.94
N ARG A 235 17.26 -0.21 -9.82
CA ARG A 235 17.70 -0.58 -8.48
C ARG A 235 16.50 -0.96 -7.62
N ALA A 236 16.50 -2.17 -7.08
CA ALA A 236 15.49 -2.58 -6.10
C ALA A 236 15.75 -1.91 -4.74
N VAL A 237 14.70 -1.34 -4.14
CA VAL A 237 14.75 -0.71 -2.81
C VAL A 237 13.77 -1.44 -1.89
N PRO A 238 14.25 -2.32 -1.00
CA PRO A 238 13.37 -3.11 -0.13
C PRO A 238 12.71 -2.25 0.95
N MET A 239 11.37 -2.25 1.03
CA MET A 239 10.58 -1.50 2.02
C MET A 239 9.35 -2.27 2.52
N GLY A 240 9.02 -2.15 3.81
CA GLY A 240 7.74 -2.57 4.39
C GLY A 240 6.60 -1.62 4.00
N SER A 241 5.36 -1.98 4.36
CA SER A 241 4.11 -1.19 4.13
C SER A 241 3.81 -0.78 2.68
N ALA A 242 2.63 -1.09 2.17
CA ALA A 242 2.20 -0.60 0.85
C ALA A 242 2.17 0.94 0.81
N GLY A 243 1.65 1.58 1.86
CA GLY A 243 1.58 3.03 1.99
C GLY A 243 2.93 3.71 1.98
N VAL A 244 3.91 3.18 2.73
CA VAL A 244 5.27 3.74 2.76
C VAL A 244 5.93 3.64 1.39
N LYS A 245 5.74 2.53 0.66
CA LYS A 245 6.29 2.36 -0.69
C LYS A 245 5.71 3.35 -1.70
N VAL A 246 4.40 3.57 -1.68
CA VAL A 246 3.77 4.58 -2.54
C VAL A 246 4.19 5.99 -2.14
N CYS A 247 4.22 6.29 -0.84
CA CYS A 247 4.66 7.60 -0.35
C CYS A 247 6.13 7.87 -0.70
N ALA A 248 6.98 6.84 -0.75
CA ALA A 248 8.36 6.96 -1.23
C ALA A 248 8.45 7.32 -2.72
N VAL A 249 7.47 6.95 -3.55
CA VAL A 249 7.34 7.46 -4.94
C VAL A 249 6.96 8.94 -4.90
N VAL A 250 5.95 9.30 -4.12
CA VAL A 250 5.44 10.67 -4.01
C VAL A 250 6.49 11.65 -3.45
N THR A 251 7.37 11.19 -2.55
CA THR A 251 8.45 12.01 -1.99
C THR A 251 9.75 11.96 -2.81
N GLY A 252 9.81 11.13 -3.88
CA GLY A 252 10.99 10.98 -4.73
C GLY A 252 12.12 10.12 -4.13
N GLU A 253 11.87 9.40 -3.03
CA GLU A 253 12.80 8.42 -2.46
C GLU A 253 13.00 7.21 -3.40
N VAL A 254 11.95 6.86 -4.15
CA VAL A 254 12.00 5.91 -5.27
C VAL A 254 11.24 6.46 -6.48
N ASP A 255 11.35 5.78 -7.62
CA ASP A 255 10.74 6.21 -8.89
C ASP A 255 9.49 5.40 -9.26
N ALA A 256 9.40 4.18 -8.73
CA ALA A 256 8.25 3.30 -8.92
C ALA A 256 8.05 2.35 -7.74
N TYR A 257 6.83 1.89 -7.58
CA TYR A 257 6.44 0.76 -6.76
C TYR A 257 5.62 -0.20 -7.63
N VAL A 258 6.06 -1.45 -7.66
CA VAL A 258 5.35 -2.54 -8.35
C VAL A 258 5.01 -3.63 -7.35
N HIS A 259 3.76 -4.05 -7.36
CA HIS A 259 3.26 -5.16 -6.55
C HIS A 259 2.46 -6.13 -7.41
N ALA A 260 2.62 -7.42 -7.12
CA ALA A 260 1.76 -8.48 -7.60
C ALA A 260 1.77 -9.65 -6.61
N GLY A 261 0.75 -10.50 -6.67
CA GLY A 261 0.59 -11.63 -5.75
C GLY A 261 -0.43 -11.39 -4.64
N GLY A 262 -1.30 -10.39 -4.80
CA GLY A 262 -2.43 -10.14 -3.91
C GLY A 262 -2.18 -9.03 -2.89
N GLN A 263 -3.10 -8.07 -2.89
CA GLN A 263 -3.37 -7.06 -1.87
C GLN A 263 -4.90 -6.94 -1.74
N TYR A 264 -5.36 -6.10 -0.84
CA TYR A 264 -6.74 -5.70 -0.70
C TYR A 264 -6.91 -4.21 -0.98
N GLU A 265 -8.16 -3.77 -1.10
CA GLU A 265 -8.48 -2.37 -1.37
C GLU A 265 -7.90 -1.41 -0.32
N TRP A 266 -7.90 -1.79 0.97
CA TRP A 266 -7.34 -0.97 2.05
C TRP A 266 -5.82 -0.77 2.00
N ASP A 267 -5.07 -1.73 1.43
CA ASP A 267 -3.62 -1.60 1.23
C ASP A 267 -3.27 -0.46 0.26
N SER A 268 -4.18 -0.12 -0.68
CA SER A 268 -3.86 0.76 -1.81
C SER A 268 -4.77 1.97 -1.98
N ALA A 269 -5.98 1.99 -1.42
CA ALA A 269 -6.93 3.08 -1.63
C ALA A 269 -6.38 4.46 -1.21
N ALA A 270 -5.90 4.60 0.03
CA ALA A 270 -5.34 5.87 0.48
C ALA A 270 -4.00 6.20 -0.21
N PRO A 271 -3.06 5.24 -0.34
CA PRO A 271 -1.84 5.47 -1.10
C PRO A 271 -2.07 5.95 -2.54
N VAL A 272 -3.04 5.36 -3.25
CA VAL A 272 -3.36 5.72 -4.63
C VAL A 272 -4.05 7.09 -4.71
N ALA A 273 -4.94 7.42 -3.77
CA ALA A 273 -5.50 8.77 -3.67
C ALA A 273 -4.41 9.83 -3.50
N VAL A 274 -3.41 9.57 -2.64
CA VAL A 274 -2.24 10.44 -2.44
C VAL A 274 -1.40 10.53 -3.72
N ALA A 275 -1.10 9.40 -4.36
CA ALA A 275 -0.28 9.35 -5.57
C ALA A 275 -0.91 10.12 -6.73
N LEU A 276 -2.19 9.88 -7.02
CA LEU A 276 -2.94 10.59 -8.07
C LEU A 276 -3.03 12.09 -7.77
N GLY A 277 -3.25 12.45 -6.49
CA GLY A 277 -3.23 13.83 -6.02
C GLY A 277 -1.90 14.56 -6.25
N ALA A 278 -0.80 13.83 -6.19
CA ALA A 278 0.55 14.31 -6.49
C ALA A 278 0.91 14.24 -7.98
N GLY A 279 -0.03 13.86 -8.85
CA GLY A 279 0.20 13.74 -10.30
C GLY A 279 1.03 12.52 -10.70
N MET A 280 1.14 11.50 -9.84
CA MET A 280 1.78 10.22 -10.21
C MET A 280 0.86 9.37 -11.09
N HIS A 281 1.46 8.42 -11.80
CA HIS A 281 0.72 7.33 -12.45
C HIS A 281 0.33 6.27 -11.40
N ALA A 282 -0.92 5.79 -11.47
CA ALA A 282 -1.38 4.65 -10.69
C ALA A 282 -2.34 3.77 -11.51
N SER A 283 -2.01 2.49 -11.65
CA SER A 283 -2.80 1.52 -12.41
C SER A 283 -2.62 0.10 -11.87
N ARG A 284 -3.39 -0.84 -12.39
CA ARG A 284 -3.02 -2.26 -12.41
C ARG A 284 -1.76 -2.46 -13.26
N ILE A 285 -1.10 -3.59 -13.13
CA ILE A 285 0.14 -3.85 -13.87
C ILE A 285 -0.09 -4.10 -15.38
N ASP A 286 -1.36 -4.27 -15.81
CA ASP A 286 -1.78 -4.26 -17.24
C ASP A 286 -2.09 -2.86 -17.77
N GLY A 287 -1.93 -1.82 -16.94
CA GLY A 287 -2.30 -0.45 -17.27
C GLY A 287 -3.79 -0.14 -17.11
N SER A 288 -4.64 -1.13 -16.80
CA SER A 288 -6.05 -0.89 -16.53
C SER A 288 -6.22 -0.09 -15.22
N PRO A 289 -7.25 0.76 -15.10
CA PRO A 289 -7.38 1.61 -13.94
C PRO A 289 -7.86 0.81 -12.72
N LEU A 290 -7.35 1.21 -11.54
CA LEU A 290 -7.70 0.59 -10.26
C LEU A 290 -9.17 0.83 -9.93
N ARG A 291 -9.80 -0.13 -9.24
CA ARG A 291 -11.22 -0.10 -8.88
C ARG A 291 -11.37 -0.45 -7.42
N TYR A 292 -12.29 0.24 -6.76
CA TYR A 292 -12.54 0.15 -5.32
C TYR A 292 -14.03 -0.03 -5.06
N ASN A 293 -14.36 -0.34 -3.80
CA ASN A 293 -15.68 -0.74 -3.34
C ASN A 293 -16.27 -1.91 -4.14
N ARG A 294 -15.44 -2.90 -4.48
CA ARG A 294 -15.86 -4.11 -5.19
C ARG A 294 -16.40 -5.17 -4.23
N ALA A 295 -17.18 -6.10 -4.76
CA ALA A 295 -17.75 -7.21 -4.00
C ALA A 295 -16.64 -8.18 -3.51
N ASP A 296 -15.62 -8.43 -4.32
CA ASP A 296 -14.32 -8.98 -3.88
C ASP A 296 -13.37 -7.79 -3.66
N PRO A 297 -12.99 -7.47 -2.42
CA PRO A 297 -12.09 -6.35 -2.13
C PRO A 297 -10.61 -6.69 -2.38
N ARG A 298 -10.31 -7.83 -2.99
CA ARG A 298 -8.95 -8.18 -3.39
C ARG A 298 -8.51 -7.37 -4.60
N LEU A 299 -7.35 -6.74 -4.46
CA LEU A 299 -6.66 -6.00 -5.51
C LEU A 299 -5.34 -6.73 -5.81
N PRO A 300 -5.24 -7.49 -6.91
CA PRO A 300 -4.20 -8.50 -7.07
C PRO A 300 -2.80 -7.93 -7.35
N ASP A 301 -2.73 -6.72 -7.91
CA ASP A 301 -1.50 -6.08 -8.36
C ASP A 301 -1.69 -4.56 -8.51
N LEU A 302 -0.57 -3.84 -8.52
CA LEU A 302 -0.51 -2.38 -8.55
C LEU A 302 0.81 -1.92 -9.16
N LEU A 303 0.73 -0.88 -9.99
CA LEU A 303 1.86 -0.05 -10.42
C LEU A 303 1.59 1.39 -9.98
N VAL A 304 2.51 1.97 -9.21
CA VAL A 304 2.57 3.41 -8.95
C VAL A 304 3.95 3.92 -9.35
N CYS A 305 4.02 4.95 -10.18
CA CYS A 305 5.31 5.47 -10.64
C CYS A 305 5.23 6.92 -11.09
N ARG A 306 6.41 7.50 -11.37
CA ARG A 306 6.49 8.77 -12.10
C ARG A 306 5.83 8.64 -13.48
N PRO A 307 5.03 9.62 -13.94
CA PRO A 307 4.30 9.52 -15.21
C PRO A 307 5.18 9.21 -16.42
N GLU A 308 6.37 9.80 -16.48
CA GLU A 308 7.34 9.60 -17.56
C GLU A 308 7.94 8.18 -17.61
N LEU A 309 7.75 7.36 -16.57
CA LEU A 309 8.18 5.97 -16.52
C LEU A 309 7.06 4.97 -16.81
N ALA A 310 5.80 5.40 -16.85
CA ALA A 310 4.65 4.51 -16.88
C ALA A 310 4.65 3.56 -18.09
N GLU A 311 4.77 4.08 -19.31
CA GLU A 311 4.80 3.27 -20.53
C GLU A 311 5.97 2.27 -20.51
N ARG A 312 7.17 2.75 -20.17
CA ARG A 312 8.39 1.92 -20.10
C ARG A 312 8.26 0.80 -19.07
N LEU A 313 7.65 1.07 -17.91
CA LEU A 313 7.42 0.07 -16.85
C LEU A 313 6.37 -0.96 -17.28
N LEU A 314 5.25 -0.51 -17.86
CA LEU A 314 4.19 -1.40 -18.34
C LEU A 314 4.71 -2.33 -19.46
N ASP A 315 5.46 -1.81 -20.42
CA ASP A 315 6.09 -2.60 -21.47
C ASP A 315 7.08 -3.63 -20.91
N ALA A 316 7.89 -3.24 -19.92
CA ALA A 316 8.83 -4.15 -19.29
C ALA A 316 8.11 -5.24 -18.48
N ILE A 317 7.05 -4.89 -17.75
CA ILE A 317 6.22 -5.86 -17.01
C ILE A 317 5.59 -6.87 -17.98
N ALA A 318 5.00 -6.41 -19.08
CA ALA A 318 4.41 -7.28 -20.09
C ALA A 318 5.41 -8.32 -20.66
N ARG A 319 6.70 -7.96 -20.74
CA ARG A 319 7.77 -8.84 -21.23
C ARG A 319 8.19 -9.92 -20.23
N THR A 320 7.93 -9.74 -18.94
CA THR A 320 8.23 -10.75 -17.90
C THR A 320 7.33 -11.98 -17.94
N GLY A 321 6.24 -11.93 -18.70
CA GLY A 321 5.28 -13.03 -18.79
C GLY A 321 4.50 -13.29 -17.50
N VAL A 322 4.45 -12.33 -16.56
CA VAL A 322 3.61 -12.43 -15.37
C VAL A 322 2.15 -12.67 -15.76
N GLU A 323 1.51 -13.67 -15.15
CA GLU A 323 0.09 -13.93 -15.38
C GLU A 323 -0.74 -12.74 -14.88
N MET A 324 -1.51 -12.16 -15.80
CA MET A 324 -2.43 -11.08 -15.50
C MET A 324 -3.74 -11.70 -15.01
N PRO A 325 -4.12 -11.53 -13.73
CA PRO A 325 -5.40 -12.05 -13.26
C PRO A 325 -6.51 -11.37 -14.06
N ALA A 326 -7.39 -12.20 -14.64
CA ALA A 326 -8.43 -11.75 -15.56
C ALA A 326 -9.18 -10.53 -14.99
N SER A 327 -9.18 -9.44 -15.76
CA SER A 327 -10.04 -8.31 -15.47
C SER A 327 -11.49 -8.80 -15.57
N THR A 328 -12.20 -8.83 -14.45
CA THR A 328 -13.64 -9.13 -14.45
C THR A 328 -14.38 -7.90 -15.00
N VAL A 329 -14.20 -7.63 -16.29
CA VAL A 329 -15.04 -6.72 -17.06
C VAL A 329 -16.27 -7.54 -17.46
N THR A 330 -17.26 -7.65 -16.57
CA THR A 330 -18.61 -8.02 -17.00
C THR A 330 -19.25 -6.80 -17.66
N GLY A 331 -18.87 -6.54 -18.91
CA GLY A 331 -19.57 -5.60 -19.77
C GLY A 331 -20.96 -6.15 -20.10
N SER A 332 -22.01 -5.43 -19.70
CA SER A 332 -23.34 -5.66 -20.26
C SER A 332 -23.31 -5.24 -21.73
N ALA A 333 -23.22 -6.23 -22.62
CA ALA A 333 -23.45 -6.00 -24.04
C ALA A 333 -24.85 -5.39 -24.21
N GLY A 334 -24.90 -4.23 -24.84
CA GLY A 334 -26.11 -3.46 -25.08
C GLY A 334 -27.17 -4.29 -25.80
N LYS A 335 -28.41 -4.21 -25.30
CA LYS A 335 -29.57 -4.47 -26.13
C LYS A 335 -29.76 -3.24 -27.02
N ALA A 336 -29.50 -3.43 -28.31
CA ALA A 336 -30.01 -2.55 -29.35
C ALA A 336 -31.54 -2.48 -29.21
N PHE A 337 -32.06 -1.27 -29.00
CA PHE A 337 -33.47 -1.00 -29.23
C PHE A 337 -33.64 -0.78 -30.74
N GLY A 338 -34.44 -1.65 -31.35
CA GLY A 338 -35.16 -1.34 -32.59
C GLY A 338 -36.44 -0.59 -32.28
#